data_AF-A0A353HBJ2-F1
#
_entry.id   AF-A0A353HBJ2-F1
#
_cell.length_a   1.000
_cell.length_b   1.000
_cell.length_c   1.000
_cell.angle_alpha   90.00
_cell.angle_beta   90.00
_cell.angle_gamma   90.00
#
_symmetry.space_group_name_H-M   'P 1'
#
loop_
_entity.id
_entity.type
_entity.pdbx_description
1 polymer ?
#
loop_
_entity_poly.entity_id
_entity_poly.type
_entity_poly.pdbx_seq_one_letter_code
_entity_poly.pdbx_strand_id
1 'polypeptide(L)'
;VKEPKDVIAFEKINEFNGVYHVLHGTINPLQGIGPDDIRIKELLQRVSQGGVKEIIMATNPDVEGEATAIYIASLVKPLGIKVTRLANGIAVGTDIEYADVNSLSRALSGRREI
;
A
#
# COMPACT_ATOMS: atom_id res chain seq x y z
N VAL A 1 3.26 0.63 5.48
CA VAL A 1 4.00 -0.54 4.96
C VAL A 1 3.61 -1.78 5.76
N LYS A 2 3.90 -2.97 5.25
CA LYS A 2 3.52 -4.24 5.89
C LYS A 2 4.46 -4.57 7.05
N GLU A 3 5.76 -4.62 6.78
CA GLU A 3 6.81 -5.06 7.70
C GLU A 3 7.88 -3.99 7.95
N PRO A 4 8.65 -4.06 9.05
CA PRO A 4 9.77 -3.15 9.30
C PRO A 4 10.82 -3.13 8.18
N LYS A 5 11.08 -4.30 7.56
CA LYS A 5 12.03 -4.41 6.44
C LYS A 5 11.63 -3.60 5.21
N ASP A 6 10.34 -3.34 5.03
CA ASP A 6 9.85 -2.54 3.91
C ASP A 6 10.28 -1.08 4.07
N VAL A 7 10.37 -0.58 5.30
CA VAL A 7 10.90 0.76 5.59
C VAL A 7 12.33 0.87 5.06
N ILE A 8 13.17 -0.12 5.34
CA ILE A 8 14.56 -0.15 4.87
C ILE A 8 14.63 -0.11 3.34
N ALA A 9 13.69 -0.77 2.64
CA ALA A 9 13.64 -0.72 1.18
C ALA A 9 13.29 0.68 0.65
N PHE A 10 12.39 1.41 1.32
CA PHE A 10 12.07 2.79 0.96
C PHE A 10 13.16 3.79 1.36
N GLU A 11 13.89 3.58 2.45
CA GLU A 11 14.99 4.49 2.82
C GLU A 11 16.12 4.44 1.79
N LYS A 12 16.34 3.29 1.13
CA LYS A 12 17.35 3.15 0.08
C LYS A 12 17.14 4.07 -1.12
N ILE A 13 15.90 4.47 -1.41
CA ILE A 13 15.63 5.36 -2.55
C ILE A 13 15.93 6.83 -2.24
N ASN A 14 16.05 7.23 -0.95
CA ASN A 14 16.32 8.62 -0.53
C ASN A 14 15.42 9.70 -1.17
N GLU A 15 14.24 9.33 -1.66
CA GLU A 15 13.30 10.23 -2.34
C GLU A 15 12.02 10.49 -1.52
N PHE A 16 11.72 9.63 -0.54
CA PHE A 16 10.52 9.74 0.26
C PHE A 16 10.74 10.65 1.46
N ASN A 17 10.12 11.84 1.44
CA ASN A 17 10.20 12.83 2.51
C ASN A 17 9.07 12.72 3.54
N GLY A 18 8.36 11.60 3.57
CA GLY A 18 7.25 11.35 4.49
C GLY A 18 7.68 10.59 5.74
N VAL A 19 6.71 9.93 6.34
CA VAL A 19 6.90 9.13 7.57
C VAL A 19 6.19 7.80 7.43
N TYR A 20 6.72 6.76 8.07
CA TYR A 20 6.20 5.41 7.93
C TYR A 20 5.22 5.06 9.03
N HIS A 21 4.27 4.19 8.68
CA HIS A 21 3.46 3.42 9.61
C HIS A 21 3.60 1.95 9.26
N VAL A 22 4.00 1.12 10.22
CA VAL A 22 4.24 -0.32 10.01
C VAL A 22 3.08 -1.11 10.58
N LEU A 23 2.35 -1.82 9.70
CA LEU A 23 1.16 -2.57 10.06
C LEU A 23 1.47 -3.86 10.83
N HIS A 24 2.69 -4.40 10.69
CA HIS A 24 3.10 -5.70 11.23
C HIS A 24 2.26 -6.85 10.67
N GLY A 25 1.99 -6.81 9.37
CA GLY A 25 1.23 -7.82 8.66
C GLY A 25 0.15 -7.24 7.74
N THR A 26 -0.72 -8.14 7.30
CA THR A 26 -1.88 -7.87 6.43
C THR A 26 -3.07 -8.68 6.92
N ILE A 27 -4.27 -8.21 6.63
CA ILE A 27 -5.50 -8.97 6.89
C ILE A 27 -5.43 -10.27 6.08
N ASN A 28 -5.58 -11.40 6.76
CA ASN A 28 -5.56 -12.73 6.15
C ASN A 28 -6.60 -13.63 6.82
N PRO A 29 -7.84 -13.67 6.29
CA PRO A 29 -8.91 -14.48 6.85
C PRO A 29 -8.60 -15.98 6.89
N LEU A 30 -7.81 -16.48 5.94
CA LEU A 30 -7.43 -17.90 5.88
C LEU A 30 -6.51 -18.31 7.04
N GLN A 31 -5.72 -17.37 7.55
CA GLN A 31 -4.88 -17.57 8.74
C GLN A 31 -5.53 -17.05 10.02
N GLY A 32 -6.79 -16.61 9.96
CA GLY A 32 -7.49 -16.02 11.11
C GLY A 32 -6.94 -14.65 11.54
N ILE A 33 -6.18 -13.96 10.69
CA ILE A 33 -5.63 -12.62 10.98
C ILE A 33 -6.64 -11.57 10.54
N GLY A 34 -7.26 -10.92 11.51
CA GLY A 34 -8.22 -9.84 11.32
C GLY A 34 -7.60 -8.44 11.39
N PRO A 35 -8.43 -7.39 11.25
CA PRO A 35 -8.00 -6.00 11.38
C PRO A 35 -7.41 -5.63 12.75
N ASP A 36 -7.87 -6.30 13.82
CA ASP A 36 -7.43 -6.05 15.19
C ASP A 36 -6.07 -6.71 15.52
N ASP A 37 -5.63 -7.65 14.68
CA ASP A 37 -4.35 -8.37 14.83
C ASP A 37 -3.18 -7.61 14.21
N ILE A 38 -3.47 -6.52 13.49
CA ILE A 38 -2.47 -5.65 12.86
C ILE A 38 -2.63 -4.21 13.35
N ARG A 39 -1.62 -3.37 13.12
CA ARG A 39 -1.54 -2.00 13.67
C ARG A 39 -2.43 -0.99 12.95
N ILE A 40 -3.68 -1.34 12.63
CA ILE A 40 -4.65 -0.41 12.00
C ILE A 40 -5.17 0.60 13.03
N LYS A 41 -5.43 0.17 14.26
CA LYS A 41 -5.97 1.06 15.31
C LYS A 41 -5.04 2.25 15.58
N GLU A 42 -3.74 1.99 15.66
CA GLU A 42 -2.71 3.01 15.87
C GLU A 42 -2.56 3.92 14.65
N LEU A 43 -2.75 3.39 13.43
CA LEU A 43 -2.80 4.21 12.22
C LEU A 43 -3.95 5.21 12.31
N LEU A 44 -5.16 4.73 12.65
CA LEU A 44 -6.33 5.59 12.76
C LEU A 44 -6.17 6.64 13.85
N GLN A 45 -5.58 6.28 15.00
CA GLN A 45 -5.31 7.22 16.08
C GLN A 45 -4.31 8.31 15.66
N ARG A 46 -3.24 7.93 14.95
CA ARG A 46 -2.27 8.88 14.42
C ARG A 46 -2.90 9.84 13.42
N VAL A 47 -3.77 9.30 12.57
CA VAL A 47 -4.46 10.05 11.53
C VAL A 47 -5.50 11.01 12.11
N SER A 48 -6.22 10.61 13.17
CA SER A 48 -7.24 11.43 13.82
C SER A 48 -6.66 12.61 14.61
N GLN A 49 -5.38 12.58 14.99
CA GLN A 49 -4.68 13.72 15.59
C GLN A 49 -4.50 14.90 14.61
N GLY A 50 -4.79 14.70 13.32
CA GLY A 50 -4.70 15.74 12.30
C GLY A 50 -3.30 15.88 11.69
N GLY A 51 -3.16 16.80 10.74
CA GLY A 51 -1.90 17.08 10.04
C GLY A 51 -1.52 16.11 8.92
N VAL A 52 -2.17 14.93 8.84
CA VAL A 52 -1.98 13.97 7.74
C VAL A 52 -2.83 14.38 6.53
N LYS A 53 -2.18 14.64 5.40
CA LYS A 53 -2.86 15.00 4.13
C LYS A 53 -3.05 13.80 3.21
N GLU A 54 -2.13 12.84 3.26
CA GLU A 54 -2.10 11.69 2.37
C GLU A 54 -1.60 10.45 3.09
N ILE A 55 -2.21 9.31 2.78
CA ILE A 55 -1.76 7.98 3.16
C ILE A 55 -1.41 7.22 1.89
N ILE A 56 -0.16 6.78 1.78
CA ILE A 56 0.32 5.95 0.67
C ILE A 56 0.30 4.49 1.10
N MET A 57 -0.56 3.69 0.48
CA MET A 57 -0.70 2.26 0.73
C MET A 57 0.43 1.48 0.06
N ALA A 58 1.49 1.26 0.82
CA ALA A 58 2.67 0.48 0.45
C ALA A 58 2.67 -0.93 1.08
N THR A 59 1.55 -1.66 0.96
CA THR A 59 1.51 -3.11 1.17
C THR A 59 1.81 -3.83 -0.15
N ASN A 60 2.17 -5.11 -0.08
CA ASN A 60 2.44 -5.93 -1.26
C ASN A 60 1.28 -5.89 -2.28
N PRO A 61 1.58 -6.09 -3.58
CA PRO A 61 0.58 -6.18 -4.64
C PRO A 61 -0.05 -7.60 -4.74
N ASP A 62 -0.22 -8.28 -3.61
CA ASP A 62 -0.90 -9.56 -3.46
C ASP A 62 -2.36 -9.38 -2.98
N VAL A 63 -3.11 -10.46 -2.88
CA VAL A 63 -4.55 -10.42 -2.53
C VAL A 63 -4.75 -9.83 -1.13
N GLU A 64 -3.95 -10.27 -0.17
CA GLU A 64 -3.99 -9.83 1.24
C GLU A 64 -3.59 -8.36 1.37
N GLY A 65 -2.53 -7.95 0.68
CA GLY A 65 -2.06 -6.57 0.65
C GLY A 65 -3.09 -5.63 0.05
N GLU A 66 -3.78 -6.06 -1.02
CA GLU A 66 -4.84 -5.29 -1.67
C GLU A 66 -6.09 -5.19 -0.79
N ALA A 67 -6.53 -6.30 -0.21
CA ALA A 67 -7.66 -6.31 0.73
C ALA A 67 -7.39 -5.38 1.93
N THR A 68 -6.18 -5.42 2.48
CA THR A 68 -5.76 -4.54 3.58
C THR A 68 -5.76 -3.08 3.15
N ALA A 69 -5.29 -2.77 1.94
CA ALA A 69 -5.28 -1.41 1.41
C ALA A 69 -6.69 -0.84 1.22
N ILE A 70 -7.60 -1.61 0.62
CA ILE A 70 -8.99 -1.24 0.42
C ILE A 70 -9.70 -1.03 1.76
N TYR A 71 -9.46 -1.93 2.72
CA TYR A 71 -10.04 -1.85 4.05
C TYR A 71 -9.63 -0.55 4.76
N ILE A 72 -8.33 -0.25 4.85
CA ILE A 72 -7.83 1.00 5.44
C ILE A 72 -8.38 2.22 4.69
N ALA A 73 -8.41 2.19 3.35
CA ALA A 73 -8.95 3.28 2.54
C ALA A 73 -10.41 3.59 2.89
N SER A 74 -11.24 2.56 3.09
CA SER A 74 -12.64 2.73 3.48
C SER A 74 -12.82 3.36 4.86
N LEU A 75 -11.92 3.05 5.80
CA LEU A 75 -11.97 3.59 7.17
C LEU A 75 -11.55 5.06 7.26
N VAL A 76 -10.58 5.49 6.44
CA VAL A 76 -10.05 6.86 6.46
C VAL A 76 -10.79 7.80 5.51
N LYS A 77 -11.55 7.28 4.54
CA LYS A 77 -12.34 8.09 3.59
C LYS A 77 -13.25 9.13 4.28
N PRO A 78 -13.97 8.82 5.38
CA PRO A 78 -14.78 9.81 6.09
C PRO A 78 -13.96 10.96 6.72
N LEU A 79 -12.66 10.78 6.94
CA LEU A 79 -11.76 11.78 7.50
C LEU A 79 -11.27 12.79 6.45
N GLY A 80 -11.65 12.62 5.17
CA GLY A 80 -11.26 13.51 4.07
C GLY A 80 -9.79 13.40 3.66
N ILE A 81 -9.12 12.31 4.04
CA ILE A 81 -7.69 12.11 3.78
C ILE A 81 -7.51 11.39 2.45
N LYS A 82 -6.59 11.91 1.65
CA LYS A 82 -6.24 11.31 0.35
C LYS A 82 -5.57 9.96 0.59
N VAL A 83 -6.06 8.91 -0.04
CA VAL A 83 -5.43 7.58 -0.02
C VAL A 83 -4.94 7.26 -1.42
N THR A 84 -3.66 6.93 -1.54
CA THR A 84 -3.05 6.52 -2.81
C THR A 84 -2.42 5.14 -2.69
N ARG A 85 -2.25 4.47 -3.82
CA ARG A 85 -1.63 3.15 -3.93
C ARG A 85 -0.34 3.29 -4.71
N LEU A 86 0.68 2.50 -4.37
CA LEU A 86 1.85 2.39 -5.22
C LEU A 86 1.45 1.91 -6.62
N ALA A 87 2.16 2.39 -7.63
CA ALA A 87 1.95 1.91 -8.99
C ALA A 87 2.28 0.42 -9.07
N ASN A 88 1.46 -0.32 -9.83
CA ASN A 88 1.67 -1.73 -10.11
C ASN A 88 1.70 -1.91 -11.63
N GLY A 89 2.58 -2.77 -12.12
CA GLY A 89 2.73 -3.01 -13.55
C GLY A 89 4.08 -3.63 -13.89
N ILE A 90 4.49 -3.44 -15.14
CA ILE A 90 5.77 -3.93 -15.67
C ILE A 90 6.91 -3.13 -15.04
N ALA A 91 7.95 -3.82 -14.58
CA ALA A 91 9.14 -3.18 -14.05
C ALA A 91 9.90 -2.42 -15.16
N VAL A 92 10.50 -1.29 -14.79
CA VAL A 92 11.34 -0.51 -15.72
C VAL A 92 12.51 -1.37 -16.19
N GLY A 93 12.73 -1.41 -17.51
CA GLY A 93 13.79 -2.21 -18.12
C GLY A 93 13.42 -3.67 -18.40
N THR A 94 12.18 -4.08 -18.14
CA THR A 94 11.65 -5.38 -18.59
C THR A 94 11.03 -5.25 -19.98
N ASP A 95 11.47 -6.08 -20.93
CA ASP A 95 10.79 -6.16 -22.24
C ASP A 95 9.40 -6.78 -22.08
N ILE A 96 8.44 -6.28 -22.85
CA ILE A 96 7.03 -6.69 -22.77
C ILE A 96 6.85 -8.21 -22.94
N GLU A 97 7.66 -8.85 -23.78
CA GLU A 97 7.59 -10.29 -24.06
C GLU A 97 7.93 -11.18 -22.86
N TYR A 98 8.68 -10.65 -21.88
CA TYR A 98 9.04 -11.38 -20.65
C TYR A 98 8.20 -10.98 -19.44
N ALA A 99 7.28 -10.02 -19.59
CA ALA A 99 6.41 -9.62 -18.51
C ALA A 99 5.33 -10.68 -18.26
N ASP A 100 5.04 -10.96 -16.98
CA ASP A 100 3.95 -11.87 -16.64
C ASP A 100 2.58 -11.25 -16.96
N VAL A 101 1.59 -12.12 -17.20
CA VAL A 101 0.24 -11.72 -17.61
C VAL A 101 -0.43 -10.78 -16.60
N ASN A 102 -0.16 -10.94 -15.30
CA ASN A 102 -0.77 -10.10 -14.28
C ASN A 102 -0.16 -8.69 -14.31
N SER A 103 1.17 -8.58 -14.43
CA SER A 103 1.86 -7.30 -14.56
C SER A 103 1.45 -6.56 -15.83
N LEU A 104 1.30 -7.26 -16.96
CA LEU A 104 0.78 -6.70 -18.22
C LEU A 104 -0.64 -6.17 -18.06
N SER A 105 -1.53 -6.95 -17.47
CA SER A 105 -2.92 -6.56 -17.21
C SER A 105 -3.01 -5.32 -16.30
N ARG A 106 -2.20 -5.28 -15.24
CA ARG A 106 -2.11 -4.12 -14.33
C ARG A 106 -1.56 -2.89 -15.02
N ALA A 107 -0.51 -3.03 -15.83
CA ALA A 107 0.06 -1.91 -16.59
C ALA A 107 -0.95 -1.33 -17.60
N LEU A 108 -1.69 -2.18 -18.30
CA LEU A 108 -2.73 -1.76 -19.26
C LEU A 108 -3.88 -1.02 -18.57
N SER A 109 -4.31 -1.52 -17.41
CA SER A 109 -5.37 -0.89 -16.60
C SER A 109 -4.93 0.43 -15.98
N GLY A 110 -3.65 0.55 -15.62
CA GLY A 110 -3.04 1.72 -15.02
C GLY A 110 -2.43 2.73 -16.00
N ARG A 111 -2.71 2.61 -17.31
CA ARG A 111 -2.18 3.52 -18.33
C ARG A 111 -2.61 4.96 -18.07
N ARG A 112 -1.72 5.91 -18.34
CA ARG A 112 -1.94 7.35 -18.14
C ARG A 112 -1.86 8.07 -19.48
N GLU A 113 -2.61 9.15 -19.62
CA GLU A 113 -2.46 10.12 -20.71
C GLU A 113 -1.12 10.87 -20.54
N ILE A 114 -0.52 11.30 -21.65
CA ILE A 114 0.75 12.04 -21.70
C ILE A 114 0.48 13.47 -22.13
#